data_AF-A0A941FAB7-F1
#
_entry.id   AF-A0A941FAB7-F1
#
_cell.length_a   1.000
_cell.length_b   1.000
_cell.length_c   1.000
_cell.angle_alpha   90.00
_cell.angle_beta   90.00
_cell.angle_gamma   90.00
#
_symmetry.space_group_name_H-M   'P 1'
#
loop_
_entity.id
_entity.type
_entity.pdbx_description
1 polymer ?
#
loop_
_entity_poly.entity_id
_entity_poly.type
_entity_poly.pdbx_seq_one_letter_code
_entity_poly.pdbx_strand_id
1 'polypeptide(L)'
;MTRTYISDSAYLDYDFQTSLKNDFNLEYRVYIESNNPDTLQAIFLVKDTTDIKDLTGGSSYGLPHKNIGYIGADFDSSFVFVQSFGSGNPHEIQLIDKRTGKTIRKGTWVDANEGSQILLYIEHINEPNEQLKIFDIENNAETIVNDFQDCKCVQYVIGGLRDCVSIDTVTQEYIILTSSYEDDTVEKKYKR
;
A
#
# COMPACT_ATOMS: atom_id res chain seq x y z
N MET A 1 7.32 -27.90 4.58
CA MET A 1 7.35 -27.20 5.88
C MET A 1 5.91 -27.16 6.36
N THR A 2 5.62 -27.67 7.56
CA THR A 2 4.23 -27.79 8.05
C THR A 2 3.97 -26.68 9.05
N ARG A 3 2.84 -25.98 8.91
CA ARG A 3 2.37 -24.94 9.85
C ARG A 3 1.31 -25.51 10.76
N THR A 4 1.45 -25.27 12.06
CA THR A 4 0.42 -25.56 13.06
C THR A 4 -0.19 -24.25 13.51
N TYR A 5 -1.44 -24.00 13.13
CA TYR A 5 -2.16 -22.77 13.49
C TYR A 5 -2.64 -22.83 14.94
N ILE A 6 -2.52 -21.70 15.64
CA ILE A 6 -2.88 -21.56 17.05
C ILE A 6 -4.20 -20.79 17.13
N SER A 7 -5.18 -21.30 17.88
CA SER A 7 -6.47 -20.60 18.07
C SER A 7 -6.29 -19.40 19.00
N ASP A 8 -6.62 -18.21 18.52
CA ASP A 8 -6.33 -16.94 19.17
C ASP A 8 -7.37 -16.53 20.23
N SER A 9 -7.79 -17.45 21.09
CA SER A 9 -8.77 -17.14 22.16
C SER A 9 -8.14 -16.57 23.43
N ALA A 10 -6.81 -16.45 23.48
CA ALA A 10 -6.07 -16.05 24.68
C ALA A 10 -5.33 -14.70 24.54
N TYR A 11 -5.30 -14.10 23.34
CA TYR A 11 -4.46 -12.93 23.05
C TYR A 11 -5.19 -11.86 22.21
N LEU A 12 -6.21 -11.24 22.81
CA LEU A 12 -6.80 -9.92 22.50
C LEU A 12 -6.70 -9.34 21.07
N ASP A 13 -7.88 -9.25 20.42
CA ASP A 13 -8.33 -8.23 19.46
C ASP A 13 -7.38 -7.81 18.32
N TYR A 14 -6.99 -8.75 17.45
CA TYR A 14 -6.57 -8.39 16.09
C TYR A 14 -7.77 -8.41 15.13
N ASP A 15 -8.49 -7.29 15.08
CA ASP A 15 -9.68 -7.09 14.22
C ASP A 15 -9.31 -6.78 12.74
N PHE A 16 -8.25 -7.43 12.24
CA PHE A 16 -7.81 -7.26 10.85
C PHE A 16 -8.39 -8.35 9.93
N GLN A 17 -9.57 -8.86 10.28
CA GLN A 17 -10.43 -9.47 9.28
C GLN A 17 -10.98 -8.36 8.39
N THR A 18 -10.18 -8.00 7.39
CA THR A 18 -10.53 -6.92 6.47
C THR A 18 -11.16 -7.54 5.24
N SER A 19 -12.46 -7.31 5.06
CA SER A 19 -13.12 -7.60 3.79
C SER A 19 -12.69 -6.59 2.74
N LEU A 20 -12.26 -7.11 1.61
CA LEU A 20 -11.91 -6.37 0.40
C LEU A 20 -13.07 -6.52 -0.61
N LYS A 21 -13.17 -5.60 -1.56
CA LYS A 21 -14.07 -5.67 -2.71
C LYS A 21 -13.93 -7.04 -3.39
N ASN A 22 -15.06 -7.54 -3.90
CA ASN A 22 -15.18 -8.81 -4.63
C ASN A 22 -14.92 -10.07 -3.78
N ASP A 23 -15.32 -10.02 -2.51
CA ASP A 23 -15.35 -11.12 -1.54
C ASP A 23 -13.97 -11.72 -1.20
N PHE A 24 -12.91 -10.92 -1.36
CA PHE A 24 -11.60 -11.27 -0.85
C PHE A 24 -11.49 -10.81 0.60
N ASN A 25 -10.69 -11.50 1.41
CA ASN A 25 -10.44 -11.09 2.78
C ASN A 25 -8.94 -11.11 3.06
N LEU A 26 -8.53 -10.29 4.02
CA LEU A 26 -7.29 -10.47 4.72
C LEU A 26 -7.56 -11.19 6.03
N GLU A 27 -6.80 -12.25 6.28
CA GLU A 27 -6.86 -13.01 7.51
C GLU A 27 -5.53 -12.98 8.23
N TYR A 28 -5.58 -12.58 9.48
CA TYR A 28 -4.48 -12.76 10.40
C TYR A 28 -4.43 -14.17 10.92
N ARG A 29 -3.24 -14.77 10.90
CA ARG A 29 -3.04 -16.09 11.49
C ARG A 29 -1.73 -16.16 12.23
N VAL A 30 -1.79 -16.80 13.39
CA VAL A 30 -0.64 -17.14 14.23
C VAL A 30 -0.34 -18.63 14.07
N TYR A 31 0.91 -18.97 13.86
CA TYR A 31 1.34 -20.35 13.66
C TYR A 31 2.76 -20.60 14.14
N ILE A 32 3.08 -21.89 14.35
CA ILE A 32 4.44 -22.38 14.57
C ILE A 32 4.80 -23.25 13.36
N GLU A 33 6.04 -23.14 12.89
CA GLU A 33 6.55 -24.01 11.82
C GLU A 33 7.24 -25.24 12.41
N SER A 34 7.10 -26.40 11.76
CA SER A 34 7.66 -27.67 12.25
C SER A 34 9.17 -27.63 12.59
N ASN A 35 9.91 -26.69 12.00
CA ASN A 35 11.35 -26.55 12.15
C ASN A 35 11.76 -25.26 12.89
N ASN A 36 10.80 -24.47 13.36
CA ASN A 36 11.03 -23.23 14.09
C ASN A 36 10.14 -23.21 15.34
N PRO A 37 10.70 -23.27 16.57
CA PRO A 37 9.90 -23.21 17.79
C PRO A 37 9.25 -21.84 18.01
N ASP A 38 9.68 -20.81 17.29
CA ASP A 38 9.15 -19.46 17.43
C ASP A 38 7.71 -19.38 16.95
N THR A 39 6.91 -18.63 17.69
CA THR A 39 5.57 -18.26 17.27
C THR A 39 5.66 -17.16 16.21
N LEU A 40 5.06 -17.40 15.06
CA LEU A 40 5.01 -16.49 13.93
C LEU A 40 3.59 -15.98 13.72
N GLN A 41 3.50 -14.81 13.09
CA GLN A 41 2.26 -14.22 12.65
C GLN A 41 2.36 -13.82 11.18
N ALA A 42 1.24 -13.90 10.46
CA ALA A 42 1.17 -13.43 9.09
C ALA A 42 -0.23 -12.97 8.69
N ILE A 43 -0.28 -12.16 7.63
CA ILE A 43 -1.52 -11.76 6.97
C ILE A 43 -1.65 -12.56 5.68
N PHE A 44 -2.77 -13.24 5.53
CA PHE A 44 -3.11 -14.05 4.37
C PHE A 44 -4.16 -13.34 3.53
N LEU A 45 -3.91 -13.23 2.24
CA LEU A 45 -4.95 -12.94 1.27
C LEU A 45 -5.72 -14.23 0.99
N VAL A 46 -7.02 -14.21 1.22
CA VAL A 46 -7.90 -15.36 1.05
C VAL A 46 -9.12 -15.01 0.22
N LYS A 47 -9.70 -16.02 -0.41
CA LYS A 47 -11.04 -15.96 -0.99
C LYS A 47 -11.80 -17.21 -0.60
N ASP A 48 -12.98 -17.03 -0.01
CA ASP A 48 -13.75 -18.10 0.62
C ASP A 48 -12.88 -18.88 1.63
N THR A 49 -12.52 -20.13 1.32
CA THR A 49 -11.64 -20.98 2.14
C THR A 49 -10.26 -21.21 1.50
N THR A 50 -9.93 -20.48 0.44
CA THR A 50 -8.69 -20.68 -0.32
C THR A 50 -7.66 -19.61 0.02
N ASP A 51 -6.50 -20.05 0.49
CA ASP A 51 -5.34 -19.19 0.65
C ASP A 51 -4.73 -18.84 -0.71
N ILE A 52 -4.61 -17.55 -0.99
CA ILE A 52 -4.01 -17.04 -2.23
C ILE A 52 -2.55 -16.68 -1.99
N LYS A 53 -2.27 -15.96 -0.91
CA LYS A 53 -0.90 -15.52 -0.60
C LYS A 53 -0.69 -15.21 0.88
N ASP A 54 0.45 -15.63 1.40
CA ASP A 54 1.05 -15.11 2.63
C ASP A 54 1.75 -13.78 2.31
N LEU A 55 1.20 -12.66 2.79
CA LEU A 55 1.64 -11.32 2.42
C LEU A 55 2.92 -10.89 3.14
N THR A 56 3.15 -11.42 4.34
CA THR A 56 4.25 -11.00 5.22
C THR A 56 5.35 -12.05 5.31
N GLY A 57 5.13 -13.28 4.84
CA GLY A 57 6.11 -14.36 4.82
C GLY A 57 6.44 -14.93 6.20
N GLY A 58 5.59 -14.67 7.20
CA GLY A 58 5.85 -14.98 8.60
C GLY A 58 6.78 -13.96 9.27
N SER A 59 6.26 -13.21 10.23
CA SER A 59 7.03 -12.32 11.10
C SER A 59 6.96 -12.80 12.55
N SER A 60 7.92 -12.38 13.38
CA SER A 60 7.89 -12.71 14.81
C SER A 60 6.59 -12.23 15.44
N TYR A 61 5.99 -13.09 16.24
CA TYR A 61 4.78 -12.75 16.99
C TYR A 61 5.04 -11.59 17.98
N GLY A 62 4.06 -10.71 18.16
CA GLY A 62 4.14 -9.54 19.04
C GLY A 62 4.63 -8.24 18.39
N LEU A 63 4.92 -8.25 17.07
CA LEU A 63 5.19 -6.99 16.36
C LEU A 63 3.92 -6.10 16.30
N PRO A 64 4.05 -4.77 16.42
CA PRO A 64 2.92 -3.84 16.28
C PRO A 64 2.21 -3.96 14.93
N HIS A 65 0.90 -3.73 14.89
CA HIS A 65 0.05 -3.96 13.72
C HIS A 65 0.55 -3.26 12.45
N LYS A 66 0.93 -1.97 12.57
CA LYS A 66 1.46 -1.17 11.46
C LYS A 66 2.74 -1.74 10.84
N ASN A 67 3.50 -2.52 11.62
CA ASN A 67 4.74 -3.17 11.17
C ASN A 67 4.44 -4.49 10.44
N ILE A 68 3.30 -5.13 10.73
CA ILE A 68 2.84 -6.32 10.01
C ILE A 68 2.32 -5.91 8.64
N GLY A 69 1.49 -4.87 8.63
CA GLY A 69 1.02 -4.18 7.44
C GLY A 69 -0.47 -3.88 7.49
N TYR A 70 -0.95 -3.07 6.56
CA TYR A 70 -2.35 -2.66 6.46
C TYR A 70 -2.79 -2.37 5.03
N ILE A 71 -4.08 -2.16 4.81
CA ILE A 71 -4.62 -1.78 3.50
C ILE A 71 -4.51 -0.28 3.30
N GLY A 72 -3.78 0.14 2.27
CA GLY A 72 -3.70 1.55 1.87
C GLY A 72 -4.84 1.96 0.95
N ALA A 73 -5.19 1.10 0.00
CA ALA A 73 -6.32 1.27 -0.92
C ALA A 73 -6.82 -0.08 -1.38
N ASP A 74 -8.13 -0.17 -1.62
CA ASP A 74 -8.77 -1.37 -2.14
C ASP A 74 -9.40 -1.13 -3.52
N PHE A 75 -8.82 -1.71 -4.56
CA PHE A 75 -9.24 -1.57 -5.95
C PHE A 75 -10.07 -2.80 -6.38
N ASP A 76 -10.60 -2.83 -7.61
CA ASP A 76 -11.52 -3.90 -8.00
C ASP A 76 -10.77 -5.23 -8.15
N SER A 77 -9.66 -5.24 -8.89
CA SER A 77 -8.85 -6.44 -9.15
C SER A 77 -7.59 -6.53 -8.29
N SER A 78 -7.25 -5.47 -7.56
CA SER A 78 -6.01 -5.37 -6.79
C SER A 78 -6.22 -4.62 -5.48
N PHE A 79 -5.23 -4.61 -4.60
CA PHE A 79 -5.23 -3.77 -3.40
C PHE A 79 -3.80 -3.36 -3.07
N VAL A 80 -3.65 -2.28 -2.32
CA VAL A 80 -2.36 -1.80 -1.83
C VAL A 80 -2.16 -2.32 -0.43
N PHE A 81 -1.17 -3.20 -0.27
CA PHE A 81 -0.67 -3.62 1.02
C PHE A 81 0.48 -2.69 1.43
N VAL A 82 0.36 -2.08 2.60
CA VAL A 82 1.30 -1.08 3.12
C VAL A 82 2.02 -1.63 4.34
N GLN A 83 3.33 -1.43 4.42
CA GLN A 83 4.15 -1.74 5.59
C GLN A 83 4.85 -0.47 6.07
N SER A 84 4.76 -0.19 7.37
CA SER A 84 5.38 1.00 7.97
C SER A 84 6.26 0.62 9.16
N PHE A 85 7.50 1.10 9.15
CA PHE A 85 8.50 0.80 10.18
C PHE A 85 8.59 1.87 11.28
N GLY A 86 7.58 2.72 11.45
CA GLY A 86 7.54 3.74 12.49
C GLY A 86 7.19 5.14 12.00
N SER A 87 7.04 6.08 12.94
CA SER A 87 6.63 7.46 12.64
C SER A 87 7.68 8.18 11.78
N GLY A 88 7.25 8.77 10.66
CA GLY A 88 8.10 9.54 9.74
C GLY A 88 8.79 8.70 8.65
N ASN A 89 8.77 7.38 8.76
CA ASN A 89 9.35 6.51 7.73
C ASN A 89 8.42 6.42 6.51
N PRO A 90 8.99 6.32 5.29
CA PRO A 90 8.23 5.96 4.10
C PRO A 90 7.38 4.72 4.33
N HIS A 91 6.14 4.78 3.87
CA HIS A 91 5.22 3.65 3.88
C HIS A 91 5.49 2.83 2.62
N GLU A 92 6.18 1.71 2.77
CA GLU A 92 6.45 0.80 1.66
C GLU A 92 5.14 0.15 1.22
N ILE A 93 4.92 0.09 -0.09
CA ILE A 93 3.71 -0.45 -0.67
C ILE A 93 3.98 -1.59 -1.62
N GLN A 94 3.00 -2.49 -1.69
CA GLN A 94 2.87 -3.49 -2.74
C GLN A 94 1.45 -3.39 -3.29
N LEU A 95 1.31 -3.09 -4.59
CA LEU A 95 0.04 -3.29 -5.28
C LEU A 95 -0.06 -4.77 -5.65
N ILE A 96 -1.06 -5.47 -5.12
CA ILE A 96 -1.18 -6.93 -5.23
C ILE A 96 -2.45 -7.26 -6.00
N ASP A 97 -2.31 -8.09 -7.03
CA ASP A 97 -3.44 -8.69 -7.74
C ASP A 97 -4.19 -9.63 -6.78
N LYS A 98 -5.49 -9.38 -6.56
CA LYS A 98 -6.29 -10.13 -5.58
C LYS A 98 -6.40 -11.60 -5.94
N ARG A 99 -6.54 -11.90 -7.24
CA ARG A 99 -6.82 -13.26 -7.72
C ARG A 99 -5.58 -14.16 -7.65
N THR A 100 -4.41 -13.62 -7.94
CA THR A 100 -3.17 -14.37 -8.09
C THR A 100 -2.21 -14.15 -6.93
N GLY A 101 -2.41 -13.12 -6.09
CA GLY A 101 -1.47 -12.68 -5.07
C GLY A 101 -0.20 -12.05 -5.66
N LYS A 102 -0.06 -11.95 -6.98
CA LYS A 102 1.16 -11.42 -7.59
C LYS A 102 1.29 -9.93 -7.29
N THR A 103 2.47 -9.52 -6.84
CA THR A 103 2.80 -8.09 -6.71
C THR A 103 2.95 -7.49 -8.12
N ILE A 104 2.11 -6.51 -8.44
CA ILE A 104 2.06 -5.78 -9.71
C ILE A 104 3.05 -4.61 -9.70
N ARG A 105 3.10 -3.87 -8.59
CA ARG A 105 3.99 -2.72 -8.35
C ARG A 105 4.48 -2.69 -6.91
N LYS A 106 5.60 -2.02 -6.70
CA LYS A 106 6.15 -1.69 -5.38
C LYS A 106 6.61 -0.23 -5.38
N GLY A 107 6.65 0.38 -4.21
CA GLY A 107 7.18 1.72 -4.03
C GLY A 107 6.85 2.28 -2.66
N THR A 108 6.71 3.58 -2.58
CA THR A 108 6.27 4.30 -1.38
C THR A 108 4.90 4.92 -1.62
N TRP A 109 4.02 4.77 -0.63
CA TRP A 109 2.68 5.35 -0.64
C TRP A 109 2.74 6.87 -0.78
N VAL A 110 1.89 7.43 -1.63
CA VAL A 110 1.59 8.87 -1.65
C VAL A 110 0.09 9.07 -1.46
N ASP A 111 -0.72 8.59 -2.42
CA ASP A 111 -2.17 8.76 -2.39
C ASP A 111 -2.88 7.74 -3.29
N ALA A 112 -4.20 7.60 -3.16
CA ALA A 112 -5.00 6.76 -4.05
C ALA A 112 -6.44 7.27 -4.20
N ASN A 113 -7.00 7.07 -5.39
CA ASN A 113 -8.43 7.25 -5.65
C ASN A 113 -9.05 5.91 -6.03
N GLU A 114 -9.65 5.23 -5.06
CA GLU A 114 -10.25 3.90 -5.26
C GLU A 114 -11.40 3.91 -6.27
N GLY A 115 -12.22 4.96 -6.26
CA GLY A 115 -13.39 5.07 -7.16
C GLY A 115 -12.99 5.12 -8.63
N SER A 116 -11.85 5.75 -8.93
CA SER A 116 -11.30 5.85 -10.29
C SER A 116 -10.11 4.93 -10.55
N GLN A 117 -9.81 4.01 -9.63
CA GLN A 117 -8.73 3.02 -9.76
C GLN A 117 -7.35 3.64 -10.02
N ILE A 118 -7.03 4.77 -9.37
CA ILE A 118 -5.75 5.48 -9.51
C ILE A 118 -4.89 5.28 -8.26
N LEU A 119 -3.62 4.94 -8.46
CA LEU A 119 -2.58 4.92 -7.44
C LEU A 119 -1.52 5.97 -7.73
N LEU A 120 -1.22 6.83 -6.76
CA LEU A 120 -0.07 7.73 -6.77
C LEU A 120 1.00 7.19 -5.82
N TYR A 121 2.20 6.96 -6.34
CA TYR A 121 3.27 6.34 -5.57
C TYR A 121 4.65 6.80 -6.03
N ILE A 122 5.66 6.63 -5.17
CA ILE A 122 7.06 6.95 -5.49
C ILE A 122 7.84 5.66 -5.67
N GLU A 123 8.57 5.53 -6.77
CA GLU A 123 9.65 4.54 -6.91
C GLU A 123 10.98 5.17 -6.52
N HIS A 124 11.88 4.34 -5.97
CA HIS A 124 13.27 4.75 -5.66
C HIS A 124 13.36 5.94 -4.70
N ILE A 125 12.51 5.97 -3.66
CA ILE A 125 12.52 7.07 -2.68
C ILE A 125 13.91 7.24 -2.04
N ASN A 126 14.37 8.47 -1.90
CA ASN A 126 15.71 8.84 -1.43
C ASN A 126 16.88 8.35 -2.32
N GLU A 127 16.61 7.92 -3.56
CA GLU A 127 17.64 7.61 -4.56
C GLU A 127 17.69 8.73 -5.63
N PRO A 128 18.81 8.90 -6.36
CA PRO A 128 18.93 9.94 -7.39
C PRO A 128 17.90 9.85 -8.54
N ASN A 129 17.27 8.68 -8.69
CA ASN A 129 16.24 8.37 -9.68
C ASN A 129 14.85 8.25 -9.04
N GLU A 130 14.60 8.95 -7.93
CA GLU A 130 13.28 9.07 -7.33
C GLU A 130 12.24 9.53 -8.37
N GLN A 131 11.14 8.78 -8.48
CA GLN A 131 10.09 9.03 -9.47
C GLN A 131 8.72 8.97 -8.83
N LEU A 132 8.01 10.10 -8.83
CA LEU A 132 6.58 10.14 -8.56
C LEU A 132 5.82 9.62 -9.79
N LYS A 133 4.91 8.69 -9.58
CA LYS A 133 4.18 7.99 -10.64
C LYS A 133 2.70 7.90 -10.36
N ILE A 134 1.90 8.16 -11.39
CA ILE A 134 0.48 7.84 -11.44
C ILE A 134 0.37 6.48 -12.14
N PHE A 135 -0.28 5.52 -11.49
CA PHE A 135 -0.70 4.27 -12.11
C PHE A 135 -2.22 4.23 -12.21
N ASP A 136 -2.73 4.25 -13.44
CA ASP A 136 -4.12 3.99 -13.75
C ASP A 136 -4.33 2.49 -13.92
N ILE A 137 -4.95 1.88 -12.92
CA ILE A 137 -5.14 0.44 -12.85
C ILE A 137 -6.18 -0.02 -13.87
N GLU A 138 -7.21 0.79 -14.13
CA GLU A 138 -8.28 0.47 -15.08
C GLU A 138 -7.74 0.40 -16.51
N ASN A 139 -6.92 1.38 -16.90
CA ASN A 139 -6.31 1.43 -18.23
C ASN A 139 -4.96 0.72 -18.32
N ASN A 140 -4.42 0.24 -17.20
CA ASN A 140 -3.07 -0.31 -17.07
C ASN A 140 -2.01 0.62 -17.69
N ALA A 141 -2.10 1.90 -17.36
CA ALA A 141 -1.25 2.97 -17.87
C ALA A 141 -0.47 3.62 -16.73
N GLU A 142 0.76 4.04 -17.02
CA GLU A 142 1.65 4.65 -16.03
C GLU A 142 2.21 5.97 -16.56
N THR A 143 2.14 7.01 -15.74
CA THR A 143 2.61 8.36 -16.06
C THR A 143 3.62 8.81 -15.02
N ILE A 144 4.81 9.23 -15.47
CA ILE A 144 5.84 9.84 -14.62
C ILE A 144 5.50 11.31 -14.40
N VAL A 145 5.55 11.74 -13.14
CA VAL A 145 5.22 13.09 -12.68
C VAL A 145 6.52 13.81 -12.30
N ASN A 146 6.88 14.85 -13.06
CA ASN A 146 8.12 15.62 -12.84
C ASN A 146 7.86 17.05 -12.37
N ASP A 147 6.62 17.51 -12.37
CA ASP A 147 6.28 18.93 -12.20
C ASP A 147 6.38 19.44 -10.75
N PHE A 148 6.53 18.55 -9.76
CA PHE A 148 6.44 18.90 -8.35
C PHE A 148 7.79 18.99 -7.63
N GLN A 149 8.90 18.58 -8.26
CA GLN A 149 10.22 18.51 -7.61
C GLN A 149 10.68 19.86 -7.04
N ASP A 150 10.35 20.96 -7.72
CA ASP A 150 10.73 22.32 -7.32
C ASP A 150 9.64 23.05 -6.50
N CYS A 151 8.54 22.38 -6.15
CA CYS A 151 7.47 23.01 -5.36
C CYS A 151 7.96 23.32 -3.94
N LYS A 152 7.51 24.46 -3.38
CA LYS A 152 7.88 24.88 -2.02
C LYS A 152 7.61 23.80 -0.99
N CYS A 153 6.46 23.14 -1.07
CA CYS A 153 6.12 22.05 -0.16
C CYS A 153 7.23 20.99 -0.12
N VAL A 154 7.67 20.51 -1.30
CA VAL A 154 8.66 19.45 -1.43
C VAL A 154 10.02 19.88 -0.86
N GLN A 155 10.35 21.17 -0.94
CA GLN A 155 11.60 21.72 -0.42
C GLN A 155 11.59 21.90 1.11
N TYR A 156 10.43 22.18 1.71
CA TYR A 156 10.34 22.58 3.12
C TYR A 156 9.72 21.51 4.05
N VAL A 157 8.97 20.55 3.52
CA VAL A 157 8.32 19.50 4.32
C VAL A 157 9.20 18.26 4.42
N ILE A 158 9.40 17.77 5.65
CA ILE A 158 10.14 16.53 5.95
C ILE A 158 9.31 15.34 5.45
N GLY A 159 9.53 14.97 4.19
CA GLY A 159 8.73 13.98 3.45
C GLY A 159 8.72 14.23 1.95
N GLY A 160 9.03 15.46 1.52
CA GLY A 160 9.16 15.81 0.11
C GLY A 160 7.89 15.51 -0.67
N LEU A 161 8.03 14.89 -1.85
CA LEU A 161 6.91 14.53 -2.73
C LEU A 161 5.84 13.69 -2.03
N ARG A 162 6.24 12.82 -1.09
CA ARG A 162 5.35 11.88 -0.38
C ARG A 162 4.25 12.57 0.41
N ASP A 163 4.58 13.69 1.06
CA ASP A 163 3.69 14.37 1.99
C ASP A 163 3.10 15.66 1.39
N CYS A 164 3.49 15.98 0.15
CA CYS A 164 3.17 17.25 -0.50
C CYS A 164 2.29 17.12 -1.72
N VAL A 165 2.27 15.97 -2.40
CA VAL A 165 1.49 15.77 -3.62
C VAL A 165 0.32 14.85 -3.31
N SER A 166 -0.87 15.21 -3.78
CA SER A 166 -2.10 14.43 -3.63
C SER A 166 -2.92 14.45 -4.92
N ILE A 167 -3.84 13.50 -5.05
CA ILE A 167 -4.82 13.46 -6.14
C ILE A 167 -5.99 14.37 -5.75
N ASP A 168 -6.22 15.41 -6.52
CA ASP A 168 -7.36 16.31 -6.30
C ASP A 168 -8.60 15.81 -7.06
N THR A 169 -8.48 15.69 -8.38
CA THR A 169 -9.61 15.37 -9.26
C THR A 169 -9.23 14.26 -10.24
N VAL A 170 -10.13 13.28 -10.42
CA VAL A 170 -10.02 12.26 -11.47
C VAL A 170 -11.28 12.28 -12.33
N THR A 171 -11.09 12.30 -13.65
CA THR A 171 -12.14 12.19 -14.65
C THR A 171 -11.85 11.05 -15.62
N GLN A 172 -12.69 10.88 -16.64
CA GLN A 172 -12.41 9.94 -17.73
C GLN A 172 -11.25 10.37 -18.62
N GLU A 173 -10.91 11.66 -18.67
CA GLU A 173 -9.91 12.19 -19.61
C GLU A 173 -8.59 12.59 -18.93
N TYR A 174 -8.65 12.93 -17.64
CA TYR A 174 -7.51 13.50 -16.94
C TYR A 174 -7.52 13.25 -15.44
N ILE A 175 -6.33 13.36 -14.87
CA ILE A 175 -6.03 13.32 -13.44
C ILE A 175 -5.36 14.64 -13.08
N ILE A 176 -5.84 15.30 -12.03
CA ILE A 176 -5.26 16.52 -11.48
C ILE A 176 -4.56 16.15 -10.18
N LEU A 177 -3.27 16.50 -10.11
CA LEU A 177 -2.49 16.44 -8.89
C LEU A 177 -2.29 17.85 -8.35
N THR A 178 -2.27 17.97 -7.02
CA THR A 178 -2.07 19.23 -6.32
C THR A 178 -0.97 19.13 -5.29
N SER A 179 -0.28 20.25 -5.07
CA SER A 179 0.61 20.47 -3.93
C SER A 179 0.35 21.85 -3.36
N SER A 180 0.17 21.93 -2.04
CA SER A 180 -0.10 23.19 -1.33
C SER A 180 0.87 23.38 -0.16
N TYR A 181 1.45 24.57 -0.04
CA TYR A 181 2.27 24.96 1.12
C TYR A 181 2.11 26.45 1.40
N GLU A 182 1.62 26.79 2.59
CA GLU A 182 1.21 28.15 2.96
C GLU A 182 0.23 28.73 1.92
N ASP A 183 0.56 29.87 1.31
CA ASP A 183 -0.27 30.53 0.28
C ASP A 183 0.08 30.08 -1.16
N ASP A 184 0.98 29.10 -1.32
CA ASP A 184 1.40 28.57 -2.64
C ASP A 184 0.67 27.27 -2.97
N THR A 185 -0.03 27.26 -4.11
CA THR A 185 -0.73 26.07 -4.61
C THR A 185 -0.31 25.82 -6.05
N VAL A 186 0.18 24.61 -6.31
CA VAL A 186 0.55 24.14 -7.63
C VAL A 186 -0.42 23.02 -8.03
N GLU A 187 -1.03 23.19 -9.20
CA GLU A 187 -1.93 22.22 -9.79
C GLU A 187 -1.39 21.77 -11.14
N LYS A 188 -1.41 20.46 -11.41
CA LYS A 188 -0.93 19.87 -12.65
C LYS A 188 -1.89 18.82 -13.17
N LYS A 189 -2.20 18.94 -14.46
CA LYS A 189 -3.14 18.09 -15.17
C LYS A 189 -2.38 17.06 -16.03
N TYR A 190 -2.70 15.79 -15.83
CA TYR A 190 -2.17 14.65 -16.57
C TYR A 190 -3.28 14.01 -17.37
N LYS A 191 -2.97 13.53 -18.58
CA LYS A 191 -3.90 12.74 -19.37
C LYS A 191 -4.06 11.37 -18.71
N ARG A 192 -5.30 10.89 -18.64
CA ARG A 192 -5.63 9.53 -18.23
C ARG A 192 -5.43 8.55 -19.39
#